data_AF-A0A7J9WNH8-F1
#
_entry.id   AF-A0A7J9WNH8-F1
#
_cell.length_a   1.000
_cell.length_b   1.000
_cell.length_c   1.000
_cell.angle_alpha   90.00
_cell.angle_beta   90.00
_cell.angle_gamma   90.00
#
_symmetry.space_group_name_H-M   'P 1'
#
loop_
_entity.id
_entity.type
_entity.pdbx_description
1 polymer ?
#
loop_
_entity_poly.entity_id
_entity_poly.type
_entity_poly.pdbx_seq_one_letter_code
_entity_poly.pdbx_strand_id
1 'polypeptide(L)'
;LGYYAFAPSSGQGLMTEGIEAMVAHAFEVLGLHRVEVNIQPENKRSIALAQRCGFFREGFSPRYLKVGGRWRDHERWALLTDEWNGSYRRS
;
A
#
# COMPACT_ATOMS: atom_id res chain seq x y z
N LEU A 1 12.61 -9.71 -2.72
CA LEU A 1 11.26 -10.27 -2.97
C LEU A 1 10.46 -10.15 -1.67
N GLY A 2 9.63 -9.12 -1.55
CA GLY A 2 8.64 -9.01 -0.47
C GLY A 2 7.26 -9.15 -1.12
N TYR A 3 6.48 -10.16 -0.71
CA TYR A 3 5.13 -10.37 -1.21
C TYR A 3 4.15 -10.09 -0.07
N TYR A 4 3.30 -9.07 -0.24
CA TYR A 4 2.06 -8.93 0.53
C TYR A 4 1.00 -8.43 -0.45
N ALA A 5 0.08 -9.32 -0.83
CA ALA A 5 -1.06 -8.98 -1.67
C ALA A 5 -2.26 -8.72 -0.75
N PHE A 6 -2.49 -7.46 -0.37
CA PHE A 6 -3.70 -7.08 0.35
C PHE A 6 -4.84 -6.91 -0.66
N ALA A 7 -5.91 -7.69 -0.51
CA ALA A 7 -7.17 -7.45 -1.21
C ALA A 7 -7.95 -6.41 -0.39
N PRO A 8 -8.28 -5.21 -0.92
CA PRO A 8 -8.96 -4.22 -0.11
C PRO A 8 -10.40 -4.64 0.22
N SER A 9 -10.70 -4.83 1.50
CA SER A 9 -12.08 -4.98 2.03
C SER A 9 -12.63 -3.62 2.49
N SER A 10 -13.62 -3.08 1.78
CA SER A 10 -14.19 -1.74 2.02
C SER A 10 -14.73 -1.52 3.44
N GLY A 11 -14.32 -0.44 4.13
CA GLY A 11 -14.91 0.04 5.40
C GLY A 11 -14.15 1.24 5.99
N GLN A 12 -14.87 2.31 6.35
CA GLN A 12 -14.31 3.59 6.83
C GLN A 12 -13.65 3.41 8.22
N GLY A 13 -12.35 3.71 8.34
CA GLY A 13 -11.56 3.64 9.57
C GLY A 13 -10.59 2.44 9.61
N LEU A 14 -11.13 1.23 9.60
CA LEU A 14 -10.36 -0.03 9.75
C LEU A 14 -9.26 -0.23 8.69
N MET A 15 -9.44 0.34 7.51
CA MET A 15 -8.49 0.20 6.40
C MET A 15 -7.20 0.99 6.61
N THR A 16 -7.26 2.14 7.28
CA THR A 16 -6.05 2.93 7.59
C THR A 16 -5.26 2.25 8.68
N GLU A 17 -5.91 1.94 9.80
CA GLU A 17 -5.29 1.23 10.94
C GLU A 17 -4.70 -0.12 10.50
N GLY A 18 -5.42 -0.86 9.64
CA GLY A 18 -4.95 -2.12 9.10
C GLY A 18 -3.69 -1.98 8.24
N ILE A 19 -3.62 -0.95 7.38
CA ILE A 19 -2.42 -0.71 6.56
C ILE A 19 -1.25 -0.24 7.43
N GLU A 20 -1.49 0.63 8.41
CA GLU A 20 -0.45 1.14 9.31
C GLU A 20 0.13 0.00 10.18
N ALA A 21 -0.74 -0.86 10.72
CA ALA A 21 -0.32 -2.05 11.47
C ALA A 21 0.46 -3.04 10.60
N MET A 22 0.03 -3.25 9.35
CA MET A 22 0.74 -4.12 8.40
C MET A 22 2.13 -3.55 8.06
N VAL A 23 2.23 -2.24 7.79
CA VAL A 23 3.50 -1.55 7.51
C VAL A 23 4.42 -1.64 8.72
N ALA A 24 3.91 -1.38 9.92
CA ALA A 24 4.69 -1.49 11.15
C ALA A 24 5.22 -2.91 11.34
N HIS A 25 4.38 -3.93 11.16
CA HIS A 25 4.81 -5.32 11.22
C HIS A 25 5.88 -5.65 10.15
N ALA A 26 5.71 -5.18 8.93
CA ALA A 26 6.65 -5.40 7.83
C ALA A 26 8.04 -4.82 8.13
N PHE A 27 8.11 -3.62 8.69
CA PHE A 27 9.37 -2.95 8.97
C PHE A 27 9.98 -3.35 10.31
N GLU A 28 9.19 -3.37 11.39
CA GLU A 28 9.69 -3.60 12.75
C GLU A 28 9.89 -5.08 13.07
N VAL A 29 9.00 -5.96 12.57
CA VAL A 29 9.02 -7.38 12.93
C VAL A 29 9.70 -8.21 11.85
N LEU A 30 9.37 -7.98 10.58
CA LEU A 30 9.94 -8.74 9.47
C LEU A 30 11.26 -8.17 8.96
N GLY A 31 11.64 -6.95 9.38
CA GLY A 31 12.88 -6.30 8.96
C GLY A 31 12.94 -6.01 7.46
N LEU A 32 11.79 -5.81 6.81
CA LEU A 32 11.75 -5.49 5.39
C LEU A 32 12.22 -4.05 5.18
N HIS A 33 12.93 -3.81 4.09
CA HIS A 33 13.33 -2.45 3.71
C HIS A 33 12.20 -1.68 2.98
N ARG A 34 11.22 -2.40 2.41
CA ARG A 34 10.24 -1.83 1.49
C ARG A 34 8.91 -2.56 1.50
N VAL A 35 7.82 -1.79 1.40
CA VAL A 35 6.46 -2.25 1.16
C VAL A 35 5.92 -1.63 -0.13
N GLU A 36 5.24 -2.44 -0.93
CA GLU A 36 4.62 -2.00 -2.19
C GLU A 36 3.12 -2.28 -2.19
N VAL A 37 2.35 -1.38 -2.80
CA VAL A 37 0.93 -1.59 -3.11
C VAL A 37 0.66 -1.24 -4.57
N ASN A 38 -0.13 -2.08 -5.23
CA ASN A 38 -0.51 -1.90 -6.63
C ASN A 38 -2.00 -1.57 -6.68
N ILE A 39 -2.36 -0.41 -7.24
CA ILE A 39 -3.72 0.15 -7.15
C ILE A 39 -4.25 0.44 -8.55
N GLN A 40 -5.44 -0.04 -8.89
CA GLN A 40 -6.10 0.36 -10.14
C GLN A 40 -6.30 1.90 -10.16
N PRO A 41 -5.95 2.61 -11.25
CA PRO A 41 -6.02 4.08 -11.32
C PRO A 41 -7.41 4.65 -10.99
N GLU A 42 -8.48 3.88 -11.22
CA GLU A 42 -9.86 4.26 -10.96
C GLU A 42 -10.20 4.19 -9.45
N ASN A 43 -9.44 3.44 -8.65
CA ASN A 43 -9.67 3.31 -7.22
C ASN A 43 -9.08 4.48 -6.43
N LYS A 44 -9.74 5.64 -6.56
CA LYS A 44 -9.34 6.89 -5.91
C LYS A 44 -9.29 6.79 -4.38
N ARG A 45 -10.10 5.93 -3.78
CA ARG A 45 -10.10 5.71 -2.32
C ARG A 45 -8.80 5.07 -1.84
N SER A 46 -8.33 4.02 -2.51
CA SER A 46 -7.06 3.37 -2.17
C SER A 46 -5.86 4.25 -2.50
N ILE A 47 -5.90 5.02 -3.60
CA ILE A 47 -4.84 6.00 -3.92
C ILE A 47 -4.72 7.03 -2.79
N ALA A 48 -5.85 7.63 -2.37
CA ALA A 48 -5.84 8.60 -1.29
C ALA A 48 -5.38 7.99 0.05
N LEU A 49 -5.67 6.71 0.29
CA LEU A 49 -5.18 5.99 1.47
C LEU A 49 -3.66 5.80 1.41
N ALA A 50 -3.12 5.31 0.30
CA ALA A 50 -1.68 5.14 0.11
C ALA A 50 -0.92 6.45 0.34
N GLN A 51 -1.42 7.56 -0.22
CA GLN A 51 -0.88 8.90 0.00
C GLN A 51 -0.87 9.29 1.48
N ARG A 52 -1.98 9.08 2.21
CA ARG A 52 -2.06 9.41 3.65
C ARG A 52 -1.11 8.58 4.49
N CYS A 53 -0.85 7.34 4.10
CA CYS A 53 0.07 6.43 4.79
C CYS A 53 1.54 6.61 4.37
N GLY A 54 1.85 7.67 3.60
CA GLY A 54 3.22 8.04 3.25
C GLY A 54 3.79 7.31 2.03
N PHE A 55 2.99 6.50 1.32
CA PHE A 55 3.47 5.87 0.09
C PHE A 55 3.65 6.93 -1.01
N PHE A 56 4.72 6.82 -1.78
CA PHE A 56 4.93 7.59 -2.99
C PHE A 56 4.60 6.77 -4.24
N ARG A 57 4.13 7.44 -5.29
CA ARG A 57 3.86 6.80 -6.58
C ARG A 57 5.16 6.64 -7.36
N GLU A 58 5.57 5.40 -7.56
CA GLU A 58 6.81 5.07 -8.27
C GLU A 58 6.59 4.80 -9.75
N GLY A 59 5.38 4.38 -10.15
CA GLY A 59 5.11 4.19 -11.56
C GLY A 59 3.74 3.65 -11.92
N PHE A 60 3.66 3.12 -13.14
CA PHE A 60 2.45 2.59 -13.75
C PHE A 60 2.78 1.30 -14.51
N SER A 61 1.91 0.30 -14.39
CA SER A 61 2.03 -0.99 -15.05
C SER A 61 0.76 -1.24 -15.87
N PRO A 62 0.82 -1.12 -17.21
CA PRO A 62 -0.31 -1.45 -18.06
C PRO A 62 -0.56 -2.96 -18.03
N ARG A 63 -1.82 -3.37 -17.97
CA ARG A 63 -2.26 -4.78 -18.02
C ARG A 63 -1.57 -5.68 -16.98
N TYR A 64 -1.43 -5.18 -15.75
CA TYR A 64 -0.65 -5.82 -14.68
C TYR A 64 -1.33 -7.06 -14.08
N LEU A 65 -2.60 -6.97 -13.67
CA LEU A 65 -3.32 -8.08 -13.03
C LEU A 65 -4.63 -8.38 -13.76
N LYS A 66 -4.99 -9.66 -13.84
CA LYS A 66 -6.26 -10.10 -14.39
C LYS A 66 -7.34 -10.07 -13.30
N VAL A 67 -8.21 -9.07 -13.34
CA VAL A 67 -9.29 -8.86 -12.37
C VAL A 67 -10.63 -8.86 -13.11
N GLY A 68 -11.57 -9.71 -12.68
CA GLY A 68 -12.87 -9.87 -13.35
C GLY A 68 -12.72 -10.30 -14.81
N GLY A 69 -11.78 -11.20 -15.10
CA GLY A 69 -11.53 -11.73 -16.44
C GLY A 69 -10.78 -10.79 -17.39
N ARG A 70 -10.51 -9.53 -16.99
CA ARG A 70 -9.82 -8.52 -17.82
C ARG A 70 -8.48 -8.15 -17.22
N TRP A 71 -7.47 -7.97 -18.06
CA TRP A 71 -6.22 -7.37 -17.63
C TRP A 71 -6.45 -5.90 -17.29
N ARG A 72 -6.00 -5.48 -16.11
CA ARG A 72 -6.19 -4.14 -15.57
C ARG A 72 -4.87 -3.46 -15.29
N ASP A 73 -4.85 -2.17 -15.58
CA ASP A 73 -3.72 -1.31 -15.30
C ASP A 73 -3.62 -1.01 -13.81
N HIS A 74 -2.40 -0.81 -13.31
CA HIS A 74 -2.16 -0.47 -11.90
C HIS A 74 -1.10 0.62 -11.78
N GLU A 75 -1.34 1.56 -10.89
CA GLU A 75 -0.29 2.40 -10.32
C GLU A 75 0.49 1.60 -9.27
N ARG A 76 1.80 1.79 -9.27
CA ARG A 76 2.71 1.18 -8.29
C ARG A 76 3.11 2.23 -7.28
N TRP A 77 2.88 1.92 -6.02
CA TRP A 77 3.14 2.78 -4.87
C TRP A 77 4.06 2.06 -3.90
N ALA A 78 4.97 2.82 -3.30
CA ALA A 78 6.00 2.27 -2.44
C ALA A 78 6.19 3.09 -1.17
N LEU A 79 6.62 2.41 -0.11
CA LEU A 79 7.08 3.01 1.13
C LEU A 79 8.38 2.32 1.52
N LEU A 80 9.40 3.10 1.85
CA LEU A 80 10.70 2.63 2.32
C LEU A 80 10.79 2.76 3.84
N THR A 81 11.49 1.84 4.49
CA THR A 81 11.63 1.87 5.96
C THR A 81 12.35 3.14 6.44
N ASP A 82 13.26 3.69 5.65
CA ASP A 82 14.02 4.91 6.00
C ASP A 82 13.19 6.20 5.87
N GLU A 83 12.06 6.13 5.13
CA GLU A 83 11.11 7.23 4.95
C GLU A 83 9.87 7.07 5.84
N TRP A 84 9.77 5.94 6.54
CA TRP A 84 8.66 5.63 7.42
C TRP A 84 8.87 6.25 8.80
N ASN A 85 7.97 7.17 9.18
CA ASN A 85 8.07 7.91 10.44
C ASN A 85 7.63 7.11 11.70
N GLY A 86 7.50 5.78 11.58
CA GLY A 86 7.03 4.91 12.67
C GLY A 86 5.60 5.23 13.13
N SER A 87 5.11 4.46 14.11
CA SER A 87 3.84 4.74 14.81
C SER A 87 3.96 5.90 15.83
N TYR A 88 5.00 6.72 15.76
CA TYR A 88 5.28 7.74 16.77
C TYR A 88 4.55 9.06 16.50
N ARG A 89 3.23 9.08 16.73
CA ARG A 89 2.54 10.29 17.18
C ARG A 89 2.64 10.34 18.71
N ARG A 90 3.70 10.98 19.22
CA ARG A 90 3.70 11.49 20.61
C ARG A 90 2.61 12.56 20.72
N SER A 91 1.59 12.30 21.52
CA SER A 91 0.86 13.32 22.27
C SER A 91 0.95 12.97 23.75
#